data_AF-A0A504YN49-F1
#
_entry.id   AF-A0A504YN49-F1
#
_cell.length_a   1.000
_cell.length_b   1.000
_cell.length_c   1.000
_cell.angle_alpha   90.00
_cell.angle_beta   90.00
_cell.angle_gamma   90.00
#
_symmetry.space_group_name_H-M   'P 1'
#
loop_
_entity.id
_entity.type
_entity.pdbx_description
1 polymer ?
#
loop_
_entity_poly.entity_id
_entity_poly.type
_entity_poly.pdbx_seq_one_letter_code
_entity_poly.pdbx_strand_id
1 'polypeptide(L)'
;MDFPPRSFDPKVQVPFYTPPTECPRKLHIERKKRRFQSLSLTTILENEHHIRTEDILPKMLENCKSEREDWLTLGLDDGVRKPIPALCLLPESDDQHHLDIRDPSIVWRWQLSGVLDYDFKSKLWLVQKVDKNGRILDPSGKPVVNGGLLKNGVFVELKSQYWIPRIQVMFLAEDPDIFAQRVASAYKDRQRHEAGLRYNLYLDCMPNEGIGELSSTVIKHILFLAKDDTCTVKNFQGLEETLQRLQKEVMFDYWRSMNDLILREMVQMEKTQFDFIHPVEKKQRKIPWKGTLEIPKYDFDTMFGKFCALSMLTKPEAISALCKAQYECSEVRSKSMFHVPISKHMRLEEFEQTQSMMTVQVALFLKDAWLDNLRKHIRTCLRDSGKGWFNIYETDFYVYSQSKLKKLMELVKFCMQDTMRYLIMDSLTNLVNMVRDACANCLDLTASFEWTNDLLTSSLPPKKNPIFLVDLVLDADGPHYSTPLRNFVNTLVSLFDKAINSVQDVPQLERFVMEGISSAENPLLEAVGIHEPPVELLRQNLQEYVAAAIIPMESYARRYDQFMELTMLDINAYLK
;
A
#
# COMPACT_ATOMS: atom_id res chain seq x y z
N MET A 1 39.96 -15.37 17.91
CA MET A 1 38.55 -15.75 17.67
C MET A 1 37.96 -14.59 16.92
N ASP A 2 37.69 -14.77 15.63
CA ASP A 2 37.25 -13.67 14.76
C ASP A 2 35.75 -13.38 14.92
N PHE A 3 35.04 -14.26 15.63
CA PHE A 3 33.62 -14.13 15.96
C PHE A 3 33.43 -13.56 17.38
N PRO A 4 32.49 -12.62 17.60
CA PRO A 4 32.13 -12.14 18.94
C PRO A 4 31.57 -13.26 19.83
N PRO A 5 31.90 -13.31 21.13
CA PRO A 5 31.35 -14.34 22.04
C PRO A 5 29.81 -14.36 22.09
N ARG A 6 29.18 -13.19 22.02
CA ARG A 6 27.71 -13.03 22.00
C ARG A 6 27.03 -13.62 20.77
N SER A 7 27.77 -13.75 19.66
CA SER A 7 27.24 -14.27 18.40
C SER A 7 26.93 -15.77 18.42
N PHE A 8 27.40 -16.48 19.46
CA PHE A 8 27.07 -17.87 19.74
C PHE A 8 25.95 -18.05 20.78
N ASP A 9 25.44 -16.96 21.36
CA ASP A 9 24.52 -17.04 22.49
C ASP A 9 23.07 -17.09 21.99
N PRO A 10 22.33 -18.18 22.28
CA PRO A 10 20.98 -18.34 21.77
C PRO A 10 19.99 -17.36 22.42
N LYS A 11 18.98 -16.97 21.63
CA LYS A 11 17.89 -16.11 22.10
C LYS A 11 17.05 -16.84 23.16
N VAL A 12 16.86 -16.18 24.30
CA VAL A 12 16.04 -16.68 25.42
C VAL A 12 15.03 -15.63 25.83
N GLN A 13 13.76 -16.04 25.95
CA GLN A 13 12.68 -15.20 26.48
C GLN A 13 12.56 -15.41 27.99
N VAL A 14 13.56 -14.90 28.73
CA VAL A 14 13.63 -15.02 30.19
C VAL A 14 13.88 -13.62 30.75
N PRO A 15 13.17 -13.19 31.82
CA PRO A 15 13.37 -11.89 32.42
C PRO A 15 14.83 -11.68 32.85
N PHE A 16 15.28 -10.42 32.82
CA PHE A 16 16.64 -10.07 33.26
C PHE A 16 16.84 -10.25 34.77
N TYR A 17 15.77 -10.07 35.55
CA TYR A 17 15.72 -10.41 36.96
C TYR A 17 15.27 -11.86 37.11
N THR A 18 16.03 -12.67 37.84
CA THR A 18 15.66 -14.06 38.15
C THR A 18 15.47 -14.20 39.67
N PRO A 19 14.28 -14.58 40.15
CA PRO A 19 14.06 -14.83 41.57
C PRO A 19 14.89 -16.03 42.07
N PRO A 20 15.20 -16.14 43.38
CA PRO A 20 16.13 -17.14 43.93
C PRO A 20 15.76 -18.61 43.68
N THR A 21 14.49 -18.88 43.35
CA THR A 21 13.95 -20.22 43.06
C THR A 21 14.00 -20.61 41.59
N GLU A 22 14.36 -19.69 40.70
CA GLU A 22 14.36 -19.89 39.25
C GLU A 22 15.77 -19.95 38.66
N CYS A 23 15.91 -20.66 37.54
CA CYS A 23 17.18 -20.85 36.86
C CYS A 23 17.69 -19.52 36.27
N PRO A 24 18.90 -19.05 36.62
CA PRO A 24 19.45 -17.81 36.09
C PRO A 24 19.49 -17.80 34.55
N ARG A 25 19.19 -16.64 33.96
CA ARG A 25 19.20 -16.47 32.49
C ARG A 25 20.50 -16.93 31.83
N LYS A 26 21.66 -16.66 32.44
CA LYS A 26 22.97 -17.11 31.95
C LYS A 26 23.05 -18.64 31.82
N LEU A 27 22.52 -19.37 32.81
CA LEU A 27 22.50 -20.83 32.80
C LEU A 27 21.53 -21.38 31.74
N HIS A 28 20.41 -20.69 31.48
CA HIS A 28 19.51 -21.03 30.37
C HIS A 28 20.15 -20.85 28.99
N ILE A 29 20.90 -19.76 28.78
CA ILE A 29 21.67 -19.52 27.55
C ILE A 29 22.71 -20.62 27.38
N GLU A 30 23.46 -20.95 28.43
CA GLU A 30 24.50 -21.99 28.38
C GLU A 30 23.93 -23.39 28.11
N ARG A 31 22.81 -23.76 28.74
CA ARG A 31 22.11 -25.03 28.48
C ARG A 31 21.66 -25.15 27.03
N LYS A 32 21.05 -24.09 26.47
CA LYS A 32 20.65 -24.07 25.05
C LYS A 32 21.85 -24.13 24.12
N LYS A 33 22.93 -23.41 24.44
CA LYS A 33 24.17 -23.41 23.66
C LYS A 33 24.78 -24.81 23.57
N ARG A 34 24.87 -25.53 24.70
CA ARG A 34 25.32 -26.94 24.73
C ARG A 34 24.41 -27.86 23.92
N ARG A 35 23.09 -27.66 24.01
CA ARG A 35 22.12 -28.42 23.19
C ARG A 35 22.33 -28.17 21.69
N PHE A 36 22.44 -26.92 21.26
CA PHE A 36 22.61 -26.59 19.84
C PHE A 36 23.94 -27.14 19.30
N GLN A 37 25.00 -27.12 20.10
CA GLN A 37 26.30 -27.72 19.73
C GLN A 37 26.26 -29.25 19.65
N SER A 38 25.36 -29.92 20.37
CA SER A 38 25.20 -31.38 20.32
C SER A 38 24.41 -31.87 19.12
N LEU A 39 23.68 -30.97 18.45
CA LEU A 39 22.83 -31.28 17.30
C LEU A 39 23.58 -30.99 16.00
N SER A 40 23.49 -31.91 15.02
CA SER A 40 23.99 -31.67 13.67
C SER A 40 22.82 -31.50 12.70
N LEU A 41 22.81 -30.37 11.98
CA LEU A 41 21.77 -30.05 11.00
C LEU A 41 21.59 -31.16 9.95
N THR A 42 22.69 -31.75 9.46
CA THR A 42 22.64 -32.82 8.45
C THR A 42 21.95 -34.06 9.00
N THR A 43 22.25 -34.43 10.26
CA THR A 43 21.62 -35.59 10.89
C THR A 43 20.13 -35.39 11.14
N ILE A 44 19.70 -34.18 11.49
CA ILE A 44 18.27 -33.86 11.66
C ILE A 44 17.55 -33.96 10.31
N LEU A 45 18.11 -33.36 9.25
CA LEU A 45 17.51 -33.40 7.91
C LEU A 45 17.41 -34.84 7.36
N GLU A 46 18.44 -35.65 7.54
CA GLU A 46 18.47 -37.03 7.02
C GLU A 46 17.61 -37.99 7.86
N ASN A 47 17.75 -37.96 9.19
CA ASN A 47 17.08 -38.94 10.06
C ASN A 47 15.62 -38.58 10.35
N GLU A 48 15.31 -37.30 10.57
CA GLU A 48 13.94 -36.87 10.95
C GLU A 48 13.09 -36.45 9.75
N HIS A 49 13.73 -35.98 8.67
CA HIS A 49 13.01 -35.46 7.51
C HIS A 49 13.26 -36.23 6.20
N HIS A 50 14.20 -37.19 6.19
CA HIS A 50 14.58 -37.98 5.00
C HIS A 50 15.00 -37.12 3.80
N ILE A 51 15.69 -36.01 4.07
CA ILE A 51 16.20 -35.08 3.05
C ILE A 51 17.72 -35.12 3.07
N ARG A 52 18.35 -35.52 1.96
CA ARG A 52 19.80 -35.42 1.82
C ARG A 52 20.17 -34.02 1.37
N THR A 53 21.37 -33.58 1.72
CA THR A 53 21.86 -32.25 1.33
C THR A 53 21.91 -32.07 -0.20
N GLU A 54 22.17 -33.15 -0.94
CA GLU A 54 22.18 -33.19 -2.41
C GLU A 54 20.80 -32.90 -3.03
N ASP A 55 19.72 -33.20 -2.33
CA ASP A 55 18.36 -32.99 -2.83
C ASP A 55 17.94 -31.50 -2.70
N ILE A 56 18.69 -30.72 -1.92
CA ILE A 56 18.43 -29.30 -1.65
C ILE A 56 19.07 -28.45 -2.75
N LEU A 57 18.28 -28.14 -3.77
CA LEU A 57 18.67 -27.17 -4.78
C LEU A 57 18.73 -25.74 -4.20
N PRO A 58 19.87 -25.05 -4.33
CA PRO A 58 19.98 -23.64 -3.99
C PRO A 58 19.12 -22.81 -4.95
N LYS A 59 18.41 -21.80 -4.44
CA LYS A 59 17.66 -20.85 -5.27
C LYS A 59 18.33 -19.49 -5.26
N MET A 60 18.43 -18.88 -6.44
CA MET A 60 18.39 -17.42 -6.56
C MET A 60 16.92 -17.01 -6.60
N LEU A 61 16.47 -16.18 -5.68
CA LEU A 61 15.12 -15.63 -5.66
C LEU A 61 15.22 -14.15 -5.40
N GLU A 62 14.74 -13.34 -6.35
CA GLU A 62 14.74 -11.88 -6.25
C GLU A 62 13.76 -11.33 -5.21
N ASN A 63 12.97 -12.15 -4.50
CA ASN A 63 11.99 -11.64 -3.54
C ASN A 63 11.56 -12.67 -2.48
N CYS A 64 12.43 -12.99 -1.52
CA CYS A 64 12.00 -13.63 -0.27
C CYS A 64 11.55 -12.57 0.75
N LYS A 65 10.38 -12.70 1.38
CA LYS A 65 10.04 -11.88 2.55
C LYS A 65 10.79 -12.45 3.76
N SER A 66 12.00 -11.96 4.03
CA SER A 66 12.66 -12.22 5.31
C SER A 66 12.04 -11.33 6.38
N GLU A 67 11.63 -11.93 7.49
CA GLU A 67 11.22 -11.22 8.70
C GLU A 67 12.41 -10.42 9.24
N ARG A 68 12.12 -9.19 9.71
CA ARG A 68 13.11 -8.27 10.24
C ARG A 68 13.59 -8.77 11.60
N GLU A 69 14.67 -9.53 11.58
CA GLU A 69 15.49 -9.75 12.77
C GLU A 69 16.88 -9.19 12.49
N ASP A 70 17.30 -8.23 13.31
CA ASP A 70 18.57 -7.53 13.16
C ASP A 70 19.73 -8.39 13.67
N TRP A 71 19.93 -9.55 13.03
CA TRP A 71 21.01 -10.51 13.35
C TRP A 71 22.39 -9.84 13.31
N LEU A 72 22.55 -8.81 12.48
CA LEU A 72 23.79 -8.03 12.34
C LEU A 72 24.26 -7.38 13.65
N THR A 73 23.35 -7.07 14.57
CA THR A 73 23.69 -6.54 15.90
C THR A 73 24.50 -7.52 16.75
N LEU A 74 24.38 -8.84 16.53
CA LEU A 74 25.19 -9.84 17.23
C LEU A 74 26.66 -9.81 16.81
N GLY A 75 26.96 -9.21 15.66
CA GLY A 75 28.31 -8.99 15.15
C GLY A 75 29.02 -7.76 15.74
N LEU A 76 28.30 -6.88 16.45
CA LEU A 76 28.88 -5.65 17.00
C LEU A 76 29.63 -5.93 18.31
N ASP A 77 30.94 -5.64 18.29
CA ASP A 77 31.84 -5.80 19.43
C ASP A 77 32.72 -4.54 19.54
N ASP A 78 32.59 -3.78 20.63
CA ASP A 78 33.29 -2.52 20.89
C ASP A 78 33.24 -1.49 19.72
N GLY A 79 32.08 -1.38 19.06
CA GLY A 79 31.87 -0.45 17.94
C GLY A 79 32.45 -0.93 16.59
N VAL A 80 33.06 -2.12 16.55
CA VAL A 80 33.53 -2.79 15.33
C VAL A 80 32.60 -3.93 14.99
N ARG A 81 32.18 -4.01 13.72
CA ARG A 81 31.32 -5.09 13.25
C ARG A 81 32.17 -6.28 12.79
N LYS A 82 32.14 -7.36 13.56
CA LYS A 82 32.82 -8.63 13.23
C LYS A 82 31.85 -9.59 12.53
N PRO A 83 32.36 -10.60 11.80
CA PRO A 83 31.55 -11.65 11.20
C PRO A 83 30.73 -12.40 12.26
N ILE A 84 29.56 -12.90 11.86
CA ILE A 84 28.69 -13.72 12.71
C ILE A 84 28.79 -15.19 12.26
N PRO A 85 29.03 -16.15 13.16
CA PRO A 85 29.20 -17.54 12.77
C PRO A 85 27.87 -18.16 12.36
N ALA A 86 27.88 -18.81 11.19
CA ALA A 86 26.73 -19.49 10.62
C ALA A 86 27.16 -20.77 9.89
N LEU A 87 26.23 -21.69 9.75
CA LEU A 87 26.34 -22.83 8.85
C LEU A 87 25.59 -22.47 7.56
N CYS A 88 26.30 -22.48 6.43
CA CYS A 88 25.76 -22.03 5.14
C CYS A 88 25.82 -23.16 4.11
N LEU A 89 24.77 -23.30 3.30
CA LEU A 89 24.75 -24.24 2.18
C LEU A 89 25.49 -23.61 0.98
N LEU A 90 26.72 -24.08 0.73
CA LEU A 90 27.63 -23.51 -0.26
C LEU A 90 28.25 -24.63 -1.13
N PRO A 91 28.74 -24.30 -2.35
CA PRO A 91 29.43 -25.28 -3.18
C PRO A 91 30.71 -25.76 -2.49
N GLU A 92 31.18 -26.97 -2.74
CA GLU A 92 32.42 -27.48 -2.17
C GLU A 92 33.65 -26.77 -2.76
N SER A 93 33.64 -26.50 -4.06
CA SER A 93 34.71 -25.79 -4.77
C SER A 93 34.39 -24.31 -5.02
N ASP A 94 35.36 -23.44 -4.78
CA ASP A 94 35.27 -21.98 -4.99
C ASP A 94 35.55 -21.55 -6.45
N ASP A 95 36.00 -22.46 -7.33
CA ASP A 95 36.37 -22.11 -8.71
C ASP A 95 35.20 -22.24 -9.71
N GLN A 96 34.03 -22.66 -9.23
CA GLN A 96 32.86 -22.97 -10.06
C GLN A 96 31.82 -21.84 -10.16
N HIS A 97 32.16 -20.61 -9.79
CA HIS A 97 31.22 -19.45 -9.84
C HIS A 97 30.63 -19.15 -11.22
N HIS A 98 31.29 -19.62 -12.29
CA HIS A 98 30.85 -19.40 -13.67
C HIS A 98 29.78 -20.40 -14.15
N LEU A 99 29.56 -21.49 -13.41
CA LEU A 99 28.59 -22.53 -13.75
C LEU A 99 27.18 -22.15 -13.27
N ASP A 100 26.14 -22.63 -13.96
CA ASP A 100 24.76 -22.50 -13.45
C ASP A 100 24.66 -23.27 -12.13
N ILE A 101 24.00 -22.68 -11.14
CA ILE A 101 23.77 -23.27 -9.80
C ILE A 101 23.11 -24.66 -9.88
N ARG A 102 22.40 -24.95 -10.98
CA ARG A 102 21.74 -26.23 -11.27
C ARG A 102 22.65 -27.24 -11.98
N ASP A 103 23.90 -26.89 -12.27
CA ASP A 103 24.84 -27.80 -12.90
C ASP A 103 25.13 -29.00 -11.97
N PRO A 104 24.94 -30.24 -12.45
CA PRO A 104 25.13 -31.44 -11.64
C PRO A 104 26.58 -31.65 -11.16
N SER A 105 27.55 -30.94 -11.74
CA SER A 105 28.96 -30.97 -11.31
C SER A 105 29.23 -30.18 -10.02
N ILE A 106 28.28 -29.37 -9.55
CA ILE A 106 28.41 -28.61 -8.31
C ILE A 106 27.91 -29.44 -7.13
N VAL A 107 28.81 -29.76 -6.20
CA VAL A 107 28.47 -30.46 -4.96
C VAL A 107 28.20 -29.43 -3.86
N TRP A 108 26.98 -29.47 -3.29
CA TRP A 108 26.55 -28.56 -2.24
C TRP A 108 26.71 -29.18 -0.85
N ARG A 109 27.29 -28.44 0.09
CA ARG A 109 27.46 -28.88 1.49
C ARG A 109 27.19 -27.75 2.47
N TRP A 110 26.68 -28.12 3.64
CA TRP A 110 26.60 -27.22 4.78
C TRP A 110 28.01 -27.00 5.34
N GLN A 111 28.52 -25.78 5.21
CA GLN A 111 29.88 -25.40 5.58
C GLN A 111 29.85 -24.29 6.63
N LEU A 112 30.84 -24.32 7.53
CA LEU A 112 30.99 -23.25 8.52
C LEU A 112 31.46 -21.97 7.80
N SER A 113 30.73 -20.89 7.99
CA SER A 113 30.95 -19.61 7.33
C SER A 113 30.68 -18.47 8.30
N GLY A 114 31.15 -17.27 7.99
CA GLY A 114 30.72 -16.06 8.67
C GLY A 114 29.86 -15.18 7.80
N VAL A 115 28.79 -14.68 8.39
CA VAL A 115 27.93 -13.67 7.80
C VAL A 115 28.58 -12.30 8.00
N LEU A 116 28.84 -11.62 6.89
CA LEU A 116 29.49 -10.31 6.84
C LEU A 116 28.45 -9.20 6.76
N ASP A 117 27.55 -9.28 5.78
CA ASP A 117 26.55 -8.26 5.53
C ASP A 117 25.19 -8.77 5.03
N TYR A 118 24.22 -7.88 4.95
CA TYR A 118 22.89 -8.13 4.43
C TYR A 118 22.46 -6.99 3.51
N ASP A 119 22.12 -7.29 2.27
CA ASP A 119 21.56 -6.30 1.35
C ASP A 119 20.04 -6.25 1.50
N PHE A 120 19.52 -5.09 1.90
CA PHE A 120 18.09 -4.88 2.09
C PHE A 120 17.30 -4.85 0.77
N LYS A 121 17.95 -4.53 -0.36
CA LYS A 121 17.30 -4.47 -1.67
C LYS A 121 17.10 -5.87 -2.24
N SER A 122 18.17 -6.65 -2.36
CA SER A 122 18.13 -8.03 -2.88
C SER A 122 17.69 -9.07 -1.83
N LYS A 123 17.74 -8.72 -0.53
CA LYS A 123 17.40 -9.59 0.61
C LYS A 123 18.30 -10.82 0.72
N LEU A 124 19.56 -10.65 0.34
CA LEU A 124 20.60 -11.68 0.39
C LEU A 124 21.61 -11.38 1.50
N TRP A 125 22.17 -12.44 2.07
CA TRP A 125 23.23 -12.39 3.07
C TRP A 125 24.58 -12.59 2.38
N LEU A 126 25.52 -11.67 2.63
CA LEU A 126 26.92 -11.83 2.25
C LEU A 126 27.60 -12.73 3.28
N VAL A 127 28.10 -13.87 2.82
CA VAL A 127 28.79 -14.84 3.66
C VAL A 127 30.17 -15.16 3.11
N GLN A 128 31.10 -15.52 3.99
CA GLN A 128 32.45 -15.96 3.64
C GLN A 128 32.76 -17.30 4.31
N LYS A 129 33.28 -18.26 3.55
CA LYS A 129 33.75 -19.55 4.09
C LYS A 129 34.93 -19.34 5.06
N VAL A 130 34.98 -20.16 6.11
CA VAL A 130 36.14 -20.16 7.01
C VAL A 130 37.35 -20.84 6.35
N ASP A 131 38.55 -20.36 6.67
CA ASP A 131 39.79 -21.06 6.32
C ASP A 131 39.95 -22.37 7.14
N LYS A 132 40.93 -23.21 6.83
CA LYS A 132 41.28 -24.46 7.52
C LYS A 132 41.42 -24.31 9.05
N ASN A 133 41.75 -23.11 9.51
CA ASN A 133 41.89 -22.78 10.92
C ASN A 133 40.60 -22.19 11.57
N GLY A 134 39.46 -22.20 10.87
CA GLY A 134 38.19 -21.67 11.35
C GLY A 134 38.13 -20.14 11.42
N ARG A 135 38.98 -19.45 10.64
CA ARG A 135 39.14 -17.98 10.64
C ARG A 135 38.57 -17.34 9.38
N ILE A 136 38.21 -16.06 9.47
CA ILE A 136 37.69 -15.29 8.33
C ILE A 136 38.65 -14.16 8.05
N LEU A 137 39.39 -14.31 6.96
CA LEU A 137 40.51 -13.45 6.62
C LEU A 137 40.22 -12.61 5.38
N ASP A 138 40.73 -11.40 5.38
CA ASP A 138 40.79 -10.52 4.22
C ASP A 138 41.95 -10.95 3.28
N PRO A 139 42.07 -10.35 2.07
CA PRO A 139 43.16 -10.61 1.14
C PRO A 139 44.57 -10.36 1.72
N SER A 140 44.67 -9.57 2.79
CA SER A 140 45.92 -9.26 3.49
C SER A 140 46.25 -10.23 4.64
N GLY A 141 45.41 -11.25 4.84
CA GLY A 141 45.58 -12.26 5.89
C GLY A 141 45.17 -11.79 7.29
N LYS A 142 44.42 -10.68 7.40
CA LYS A 142 43.90 -10.15 8.68
C LYS A 142 42.43 -10.50 8.86
N PRO A 143 41.92 -10.60 10.11
CA PRO A 143 40.50 -10.84 10.36
C PRO A 143 39.61 -9.79 9.69
N VAL A 144 38.57 -10.24 9.00
CA VAL A 144 37.60 -9.34 8.36
C VAL A 144 36.85 -8.55 9.44
N VAL A 145 36.78 -7.23 9.25
CA VAL A 145 36.04 -6.30 10.12
C VAL A 145 35.15 -5.39 9.26
N ASN A 146 34.16 -4.76 9.88
CA ASN A 146 33.18 -3.86 9.26
C ASN A 146 32.41 -4.50 8.09
N GLY A 147 32.07 -5.79 8.21
CA GLY A 147 31.30 -6.52 7.18
C GLY A 147 32.05 -6.71 5.85
N GLY A 148 33.38 -6.56 5.83
CA GLY A 148 34.17 -6.65 4.60
C GLY A 148 34.09 -5.42 3.71
N LEU A 149 33.60 -4.29 4.24
CA LEU A 149 33.52 -3.02 3.53
C LEU A 149 34.86 -2.26 3.61
N LEU A 150 35.43 -1.92 2.46
CA LEU A 150 36.61 -1.06 2.36
C LEU A 150 36.24 0.41 2.66
N LYS A 151 37.24 1.24 2.97
CA LYS A 151 37.06 2.68 3.27
C LYS A 151 36.43 3.48 2.11
N ASN A 152 36.47 2.94 0.89
CA ASN A 152 35.87 3.51 -0.31
C ASN A 152 34.40 3.07 -0.53
N GLY A 153 33.81 2.29 0.38
CA GLY A 153 32.42 1.83 0.30
C GLY A 153 32.20 0.60 -0.59
N VAL A 154 33.26 -0.07 -1.05
CA VAL A 154 33.17 -1.29 -1.87
C VAL A 154 33.46 -2.52 -1.00
N PHE A 155 32.73 -3.62 -1.23
CA PHE A 155 33.00 -4.89 -0.56
C PHE A 155 34.27 -5.54 -1.12
N VAL A 156 35.04 -6.19 -0.25
CA VAL A 156 36.21 -6.97 -0.66
C VAL A 156 35.77 -8.24 -1.37
N GLU A 157 36.00 -8.35 -2.67
CA GLU A 157 35.64 -9.55 -3.44
C GLU A 157 36.66 -10.67 -3.22
N LEU A 158 36.18 -11.80 -2.69
CA LEU A 158 36.94 -13.04 -2.56
C LEU A 158 36.18 -14.17 -3.24
N LYS A 159 36.92 -15.13 -3.81
CA LYS A 159 36.32 -16.36 -4.36
C LYS A 159 35.56 -17.18 -3.32
N SER A 160 35.87 -17.03 -2.03
CA SER A 160 35.18 -17.72 -0.95
C SER A 160 33.95 -16.98 -0.41
N GLN A 161 33.52 -15.90 -1.07
CA GLN A 161 32.33 -15.12 -0.69
C GLN A 161 31.13 -15.39 -1.60
N TYR A 162 29.95 -15.39 -0.98
CA TYR A 162 28.69 -15.70 -1.65
C TYR A 162 27.55 -14.83 -1.10
N TRP A 163 26.63 -14.47 -2.00
CA TRP A 163 25.34 -13.85 -1.63
C TRP A 163 24.26 -14.92 -1.63
N ILE A 164 23.68 -15.22 -0.45
CA ILE A 164 22.73 -16.33 -0.29
C ILE A 164 21.45 -15.94 0.46
N PRO A 165 20.29 -16.53 0.13
CA PRO A 165 19.04 -16.31 0.84
C PRO A 165 19.03 -16.91 2.24
N ARG A 166 18.11 -16.43 3.09
CA ARG A 166 17.97 -16.87 4.49
C ARG A 166 17.76 -18.38 4.67
N ILE A 167 17.13 -19.07 3.71
CA ILE A 167 16.90 -20.53 3.77
C ILE A 167 18.22 -21.33 3.72
N GLN A 168 19.32 -20.71 3.28
CA GLN A 168 20.65 -21.32 3.18
C GLN A 168 21.59 -20.91 4.31
N VAL A 169 21.14 -20.06 5.25
CA VAL A 169 21.96 -19.54 6.35
C VAL A 169 21.34 -19.95 7.67
N MET A 170 22.01 -20.81 8.44
CA MET A 170 21.67 -21.10 9.83
C MET A 170 22.67 -20.41 10.75
N PHE A 171 22.24 -19.41 11.51
CA PHE A 171 23.12 -18.81 12.52
C PHE A 171 23.40 -19.81 13.64
N LEU A 172 24.62 -19.88 14.17
CA LEU A 172 24.92 -20.82 15.27
C LEU A 172 24.19 -20.48 16.59
N ALA A 173 23.65 -19.26 16.71
CA ALA A 173 22.78 -18.85 17.80
C ALA A 173 21.28 -19.20 17.58
N GLU A 174 20.90 -19.70 16.41
CA GLU A 174 19.54 -20.18 16.10
C GLU A 174 19.37 -21.65 16.52
N ASP A 175 18.11 -22.07 16.74
CA ASP A 175 17.76 -23.46 17.05
C ASP A 175 17.85 -24.36 15.80
N PRO A 176 18.72 -25.38 15.78
CA PRO A 176 18.87 -26.28 14.64
C PRO A 176 17.58 -27.04 14.28
N ASP A 177 16.75 -27.40 15.26
CA ASP A 177 15.51 -28.16 15.03
C ASP A 177 14.49 -27.30 14.25
N ILE A 178 14.34 -26.05 14.66
CA ILE A 178 13.43 -25.09 14.01
C ILE A 178 13.93 -24.74 12.61
N PHE A 179 15.24 -24.56 12.44
CA PHE A 179 15.82 -24.30 11.13
C PHE A 179 15.66 -25.50 10.19
N ALA A 180 15.93 -26.72 10.67
CA ALA A 180 15.73 -27.95 9.91
C ALA A 180 14.26 -28.11 9.47
N GLN A 181 13.30 -27.87 10.37
CA GLN A 181 11.88 -27.89 10.05
C GLN A 181 11.52 -26.89 8.95
N ARG A 182 12.11 -25.69 8.97
CA ARG A 182 11.90 -24.65 7.95
C ARG A 182 12.45 -25.06 6.59
N VAL A 183 13.65 -25.64 6.57
CA VAL A 183 14.25 -26.17 5.33
C VAL A 183 13.40 -27.32 4.80
N ALA A 184 12.98 -28.24 5.67
CA ALA A 184 12.14 -29.38 5.30
C ALA A 184 10.76 -28.97 4.82
N SER A 185 10.12 -27.96 5.42
CA SER A 185 8.85 -27.43 4.95
C SER A 185 8.99 -26.81 3.57
N ALA A 186 10.04 -25.99 3.35
CA ALA A 186 10.31 -25.38 2.05
C ALA A 186 10.60 -26.44 0.96
N TYR A 187 11.34 -27.49 1.30
CA TYR A 187 11.61 -28.62 0.42
C TYR A 187 10.33 -29.37 0.03
N LYS A 188 9.51 -29.76 1.02
CA LYS A 188 8.22 -30.44 0.79
C LYS A 188 7.25 -29.57 -0.01
N ASP A 189 7.20 -28.27 0.29
CA ASP A 189 6.35 -27.34 -0.46
C ASP A 189 6.82 -27.19 -1.90
N ARG A 190 8.13 -27.11 -2.16
CA ARG A 190 8.66 -27.14 -3.53
C ARG A 190 8.22 -28.41 -4.26
N GLN A 191 8.39 -29.58 -3.65
CA GLN A 191 7.98 -30.85 -4.26
C GLN A 191 6.47 -30.88 -4.56
N ARG A 192 5.63 -30.45 -3.61
CA ARG A 192 4.18 -30.36 -3.80
C ARG A 192 3.80 -29.43 -4.94
N HIS A 193 4.42 -28.26 -5.03
CA HIS A 193 4.14 -27.30 -6.10
C HIS A 193 4.61 -27.82 -7.45
N GLU A 194 5.80 -28.39 -7.53
CA GLU A 194 6.33 -28.99 -8.75
C GLU A 194 5.44 -30.14 -9.24
N ALA A 195 5.02 -31.03 -8.33
CA ALA A 195 4.08 -32.08 -8.63
C ALA A 195 2.71 -31.52 -9.08
N GLY A 196 2.22 -30.47 -8.42
CA GLY A 196 0.99 -29.78 -8.80
C GLY A 196 1.06 -29.11 -10.17
N LEU A 197 2.20 -28.52 -10.54
CA LEU A 197 2.42 -27.96 -11.88
C LEU A 197 2.39 -29.05 -12.95
N ARG A 198 3.10 -30.16 -12.72
CA ARG A 198 3.08 -31.32 -13.63
C ARG A 198 1.67 -31.90 -13.75
N TYR A 199 0.97 -32.05 -12.63
CA TYR A 199 -0.41 -32.52 -12.60
C TYR A 199 -1.35 -31.63 -13.42
N ASN A 200 -1.29 -30.31 -13.23
CA ASN A 200 -2.10 -29.39 -14.01
C ASN A 200 -1.74 -29.40 -15.50
N LEU A 201 -0.45 -29.51 -15.84
CA LEU A 201 -0.01 -29.66 -17.23
C LEU A 201 -0.59 -30.93 -17.87
N TYR A 202 -0.62 -32.05 -17.14
CA TYR A 202 -1.26 -33.27 -17.63
C TYR A 202 -2.75 -33.06 -17.87
N LEU A 203 -3.46 -32.40 -16.94
CA LEU A 203 -4.88 -32.07 -17.12
C LEU A 203 -5.13 -31.18 -18.34
N ASP A 204 -4.26 -30.21 -18.60
CA ASP A 204 -4.34 -29.31 -19.76
C ASP A 204 -4.09 -30.03 -21.09
N CYS A 205 -3.28 -31.08 -21.06
CA CYS A 205 -2.97 -31.90 -22.23
C CYS A 205 -3.91 -33.09 -22.41
N MET A 206 -4.86 -33.33 -21.50
CA MET A 206 -5.83 -34.42 -21.67
C MET A 206 -6.83 -34.09 -22.78
N PRO A 207 -7.13 -35.04 -23.68
CA PRO A 207 -8.12 -34.83 -24.73
C PRO A 207 -9.50 -34.63 -24.13
N ASN A 208 -10.30 -33.77 -24.77
CA ASN A 208 -11.70 -33.55 -24.39
C ASN A 208 -12.67 -34.43 -25.20
N GLU A 209 -12.14 -35.27 -26.10
CA GLU A 209 -12.92 -36.17 -26.94
C GLU A 209 -13.59 -37.26 -26.09
N GLY A 210 -14.92 -37.36 -26.17
CA GLY A 210 -15.68 -38.36 -25.42
C GLY A 210 -16.12 -37.93 -24.01
N ILE A 211 -15.70 -36.75 -23.53
CA ILE A 211 -16.27 -36.15 -22.33
C ILE A 211 -17.63 -35.57 -22.70
N GLY A 212 -18.70 -35.94 -21.97
CA GLY A 212 -20.02 -35.36 -22.18
C GLY A 212 -20.00 -33.84 -22.00
N GLU A 213 -20.98 -33.13 -22.56
CA GLU A 213 -21.14 -31.68 -22.33
C GLU A 213 -22.06 -31.40 -21.14
N LEU A 214 -21.96 -30.19 -20.57
CA LEU A 214 -22.95 -29.69 -19.63
C LEU A 214 -24.34 -29.65 -20.28
N SER A 215 -25.36 -30.04 -19.53
CA SER A 215 -26.72 -30.00 -20.06
C SER A 215 -27.13 -28.57 -20.41
N SER A 216 -27.81 -28.41 -21.55
CA SER A 216 -28.31 -27.11 -22.00
C SER A 216 -29.28 -26.46 -21.01
N THR A 217 -29.95 -27.27 -20.18
CA THR A 217 -30.83 -26.80 -19.09
C THR A 217 -30.06 -26.10 -17.99
N VAL A 218 -28.92 -26.64 -17.56
CA VAL A 218 -28.08 -26.05 -16.51
C VAL A 218 -27.44 -24.76 -17.01
N ILE A 219 -26.93 -24.74 -18.24
CA ILE A 219 -26.36 -23.53 -18.84
C ILE A 219 -27.40 -22.41 -18.91
N LYS A 220 -28.62 -22.73 -19.37
CA LYS A 220 -29.72 -21.75 -19.42
C LYS A 220 -30.09 -21.22 -18.04
N HIS A 221 -30.05 -22.07 -17.00
CA HIS A 221 -30.32 -21.64 -15.63
C HIS A 221 -29.22 -20.71 -15.08
N ILE A 222 -27.95 -21.02 -15.33
CA ILE A 222 -26.82 -20.16 -14.96
C ILE A 222 -26.94 -18.80 -15.65
N LEU A 223 -27.27 -18.79 -16.95
CA LEU A 223 -27.49 -17.56 -17.71
C LEU A 223 -28.64 -16.72 -17.14
N PHE A 224 -29.76 -17.36 -16.76
CA PHE A 224 -30.89 -16.68 -16.13
C PHE A 224 -30.48 -15.99 -14.82
N LEU A 225 -29.77 -16.68 -13.93
CA LEU A 225 -29.31 -16.08 -12.67
C LEU A 225 -28.31 -14.93 -12.89
N ALA A 226 -27.39 -15.09 -13.85
CA ALA A 226 -26.35 -14.10 -14.12
C ALA A 226 -26.86 -12.85 -14.87
N LYS A 227 -27.84 -13.01 -15.77
CA LYS A 227 -28.36 -11.94 -16.65
C LYS A 227 -29.71 -11.42 -16.20
N ASP A 228 -30.66 -12.32 -15.95
CA ASP A 228 -32.07 -11.99 -15.80
C ASP A 228 -32.47 -11.63 -14.36
N ASP A 229 -31.79 -12.21 -13.37
CA ASP A 229 -32.03 -11.92 -11.95
C ASP A 229 -31.24 -10.70 -11.44
N THR A 230 -30.26 -10.22 -12.21
CA THR A 230 -29.37 -9.10 -11.81
C THR A 230 -29.78 -7.79 -12.48
N CYS A 231 -30.33 -6.83 -11.72
CA CYS A 231 -30.93 -5.59 -12.24
C CYS A 231 -29.99 -4.68 -13.07
N THR A 232 -28.68 -4.75 -12.87
CA THR A 232 -27.71 -3.80 -13.46
C THR A 232 -27.09 -4.27 -14.78
N VAL A 233 -27.15 -5.55 -15.11
CA VAL A 233 -26.35 -6.14 -16.20
C VAL A 233 -27.09 -6.15 -17.53
N LYS A 234 -28.44 -6.15 -17.52
CA LYS A 234 -29.30 -6.35 -18.70
C LYS A 234 -29.06 -5.41 -19.88
N ASN A 235 -28.60 -4.18 -19.62
CA ASN A 235 -28.51 -3.11 -20.62
C ASN A 235 -27.08 -2.79 -21.08
N PHE A 236 -26.09 -3.64 -20.75
CA PHE A 236 -24.70 -3.38 -21.11
C PHE A 236 -24.42 -3.71 -22.59
N GLN A 237 -23.80 -2.79 -23.33
CA GLN A 237 -23.40 -3.01 -24.73
C GLN A 237 -22.28 -4.07 -24.80
N GLY A 238 -22.40 -5.05 -25.71
CA GLY A 238 -21.43 -6.16 -25.83
C GLY A 238 -21.65 -7.31 -24.84
N LEU A 239 -22.75 -7.30 -24.08
CA LEU A 239 -23.07 -8.35 -23.11
C LEU A 239 -23.20 -9.73 -23.76
N GLU A 240 -23.86 -9.83 -24.92
CA GLU A 240 -24.13 -11.12 -25.55
C GLU A 240 -22.85 -11.81 -26.06
N GLU A 241 -21.91 -11.05 -26.61
CA GLU A 241 -20.59 -11.56 -27.01
C GLU A 241 -19.78 -12.02 -25.78
N THR A 242 -19.83 -11.24 -24.70
CA THR A 242 -19.18 -11.57 -23.43
C THR A 242 -19.76 -12.85 -22.83
N LEU A 243 -21.10 -13.01 -22.86
CA LEU A 243 -21.80 -14.20 -22.39
C LEU A 243 -21.41 -15.45 -23.19
N GLN A 244 -21.30 -15.33 -24.52
CA GLN A 244 -20.86 -16.44 -25.36
C GLN A 244 -19.42 -16.86 -25.06
N ARG A 245 -18.52 -15.91 -24.79
CA ARG A 245 -17.15 -16.21 -24.38
C ARG A 245 -17.12 -16.90 -23.01
N LEU A 246 -17.86 -16.38 -22.04
CA LEU A 246 -17.95 -16.96 -20.70
C LEU A 246 -18.58 -18.36 -20.71
N GLN A 247 -19.60 -18.59 -21.55
CA GLN A 247 -20.19 -19.92 -21.70
C GLN A 247 -19.17 -20.94 -22.21
N LYS A 248 -18.28 -20.55 -23.14
CA LYS A 248 -17.18 -21.42 -23.60
C LYS A 248 -16.19 -21.69 -22.48
N GLU A 249 -15.80 -20.67 -21.72
CA GLU A 249 -14.92 -20.82 -20.54
C GLU A 249 -15.51 -21.79 -19.51
N VAL A 250 -16.79 -21.65 -19.18
CA VAL A 250 -17.50 -22.57 -18.27
C VAL A 250 -17.49 -24.01 -18.79
N MET A 251 -17.62 -24.21 -20.11
CA MET A 251 -17.54 -25.54 -20.71
C MET A 251 -16.12 -26.12 -20.62
N PHE A 252 -15.08 -25.32 -20.86
CA PHE A 252 -13.68 -25.75 -20.69
C PHE A 252 -13.37 -26.11 -19.25
N ASP A 253 -13.84 -25.33 -18.28
CA ASP A 253 -13.68 -25.62 -16.85
C ASP A 253 -14.39 -26.91 -16.44
N TYR A 254 -15.55 -27.19 -17.04
CA TYR A 254 -16.26 -28.44 -16.84
C TYR A 254 -15.48 -29.63 -17.39
N TRP A 255 -14.98 -29.56 -18.63
CA TRP A 255 -14.15 -30.63 -19.20
C TRP A 255 -12.88 -30.85 -18.39
N ARG A 256 -12.21 -29.76 -17.98
CA ARG A 256 -11.05 -29.83 -17.08
C ARG A 256 -11.39 -30.54 -15.76
N SER A 257 -12.56 -30.25 -15.19
CA SER A 257 -13.02 -30.88 -13.94
C SER A 257 -13.33 -32.36 -14.12
N MET A 258 -13.91 -32.75 -15.26
CA MET A 258 -14.13 -34.16 -15.60
C MET A 258 -12.81 -34.91 -15.80
N ASN A 259 -11.85 -34.30 -16.49
CA ASN A 259 -10.50 -34.83 -16.62
C ASN A 259 -9.78 -34.97 -15.27
N ASP A 260 -9.95 -34.03 -14.35
CA ASP A 260 -9.43 -34.13 -12.97
C ASP A 260 -10.00 -35.35 -12.24
N LEU A 261 -11.29 -35.63 -12.38
CA LEU A 261 -11.92 -36.82 -11.79
C LEU A 261 -11.36 -38.11 -12.39
N ILE A 262 -11.33 -38.20 -13.73
CA ILE A 262 -10.83 -39.37 -14.45
C ILE A 262 -9.37 -39.64 -14.09
N LEU A 263 -8.51 -38.62 -14.13
CA LEU A 263 -7.08 -38.77 -13.83
C LEU A 263 -6.86 -39.20 -12.38
N ARG A 264 -7.63 -38.68 -11.43
CA ARG A 264 -7.54 -39.11 -10.02
C ARG A 264 -7.93 -40.57 -9.85
N GLU A 265 -8.97 -41.01 -10.52
CA GLU A 265 -9.43 -42.40 -10.49
C GLU A 265 -8.37 -43.33 -11.11
N MET A 266 -7.81 -42.96 -12.26
CA MET A 266 -6.73 -43.71 -12.92
C MET A 266 -5.50 -43.86 -12.02
N VAL A 267 -5.03 -42.75 -11.41
CA VAL A 267 -3.89 -42.77 -10.48
C VAL A 267 -4.19 -43.65 -9.25
N GLN A 268 -5.44 -43.69 -8.79
CA GLN A 268 -5.84 -44.51 -7.65
C GLN A 268 -5.90 -46.00 -7.98
N MET A 269 -6.36 -46.37 -9.19
CA MET A 269 -6.48 -47.75 -9.64
C MET A 269 -5.13 -48.37 -10.01
N GLU A 270 -4.25 -47.61 -10.68
CA GLU A 270 -2.99 -48.09 -11.24
C GLU A 270 -1.77 -47.38 -10.61
N LYS A 271 -1.67 -47.43 -9.29
CA LYS A 271 -0.62 -46.73 -8.51
C LYS A 271 0.80 -47.04 -8.95
N THR A 272 1.07 -48.26 -9.42
CA THR A 272 2.42 -48.69 -9.84
C THR A 272 2.86 -48.05 -11.15
N GLN A 273 1.93 -47.72 -12.04
CA GLN A 273 2.24 -47.12 -13.34
C GLN A 273 2.30 -45.59 -13.25
N PHE A 274 1.47 -44.99 -12.40
CA PHE A 274 1.33 -43.53 -12.29
C PHE A 274 1.90 -42.94 -10.98
N ASP A 275 2.86 -43.62 -10.35
CA ASP A 275 3.46 -43.17 -9.08
C ASP A 275 4.09 -41.76 -9.17
N PHE A 276 4.54 -41.35 -10.35
CA PHE A 276 5.10 -40.03 -10.60
C PHE A 276 4.05 -38.90 -10.65
N ILE A 277 2.75 -39.24 -10.71
CA ILE A 277 1.63 -38.29 -10.73
C ILE A 277 1.09 -38.16 -9.31
N HIS A 278 1.28 -36.99 -8.70
CA HIS A 278 0.69 -36.68 -7.40
C HIS A 278 -0.43 -35.64 -7.56
N PRO A 279 -1.70 -36.06 -7.46
CA PRO A 279 -2.83 -35.14 -7.55
C PRO A 279 -2.76 -34.07 -6.46
N VAL A 280 -3.09 -32.83 -6.82
CA VAL A 280 -3.15 -31.72 -5.85
C VAL A 280 -4.18 -32.05 -4.76
N GLU A 281 -3.76 -31.98 -3.51
CA GLU A 281 -4.64 -32.16 -2.35
C GLU A 281 -5.67 -31.03 -2.30
N LYS A 282 -6.94 -31.37 -2.50
CA LYS A 282 -8.04 -30.42 -2.25
C LYS A 282 -8.22 -30.34 -0.74
N LYS A 283 -7.98 -29.16 -0.14
CA LYS A 283 -8.26 -28.91 1.28
C LYS A 283 -9.75 -29.19 1.53
N GLN A 284 -10.05 -30.32 2.17
CA GLN A 284 -11.42 -30.63 2.53
C GLN A 284 -11.91 -29.58 3.53
N ARG A 285 -13.04 -28.95 3.23
CA ARG A 285 -13.71 -28.09 4.20
C ARG A 285 -14.04 -28.97 5.41
N LYS A 286 -13.67 -28.53 6.61
CA LYS A 286 -14.09 -29.20 7.84
C LYS A 286 -15.61 -29.28 7.81
N ILE A 287 -16.15 -30.49 7.70
CA ILE A 287 -17.59 -30.69 7.67
C ILE A 287 -18.12 -30.28 9.05
N PRO A 288 -18.98 -29.27 9.14
CA PRO A 288 -19.54 -28.88 10.43
C PRO A 288 -20.39 -30.04 10.95
N TRP A 289 -20.27 -30.33 12.25
CA TRP A 289 -21.02 -31.41 12.91
C TRP A 289 -22.55 -31.22 12.79
N LYS A 290 -23.02 -29.98 12.61
CA LYS A 290 -24.41 -29.63 12.32
C LYS A 290 -24.49 -28.83 11.02
N GLY A 291 -25.54 -29.08 10.24
CA GLY A 291 -25.90 -28.24 9.07
C GLY A 291 -26.47 -26.86 9.47
N THR A 292 -26.67 -26.62 10.76
CA THR A 292 -27.12 -25.35 11.33
C THR A 292 -26.07 -24.81 12.30
N LEU A 293 -25.91 -23.49 12.33
CA LEU A 293 -25.14 -22.81 13.36
C LEU A 293 -25.92 -22.91 14.67
N GLU A 294 -25.26 -23.32 15.76
CA GLU A 294 -25.86 -23.23 17.09
C GLU A 294 -25.95 -21.76 17.48
N ILE A 295 -27.16 -21.20 17.37
CA ILE A 295 -27.46 -19.86 17.82
C ILE A 295 -27.69 -19.94 19.34
N PRO A 296 -27.01 -19.11 20.16
CA PRO A 296 -27.28 -19.03 21.59
C PRO A 296 -28.77 -18.77 21.85
N LYS A 297 -29.35 -19.36 22.89
CA LYS A 297 -30.72 -19.05 23.30
C LYS A 297 -30.78 -17.62 23.84
N TYR A 298 -31.07 -16.65 22.98
CA TYR A 298 -31.44 -15.30 23.38
C TYR A 298 -32.94 -15.09 23.13
N ASP A 299 -33.57 -14.35 24.02
CA ASP A 299 -34.96 -13.94 23.87
C ASP A 299 -35.05 -12.94 22.71
N PHE A 300 -35.43 -13.46 21.53
CA PHE A 300 -35.55 -12.67 20.32
C PHE A 300 -36.51 -11.50 20.50
N ASP A 301 -37.65 -11.70 21.18
CA ASP A 301 -38.66 -10.66 21.34
C ASP A 301 -38.13 -9.53 22.21
N THR A 302 -37.42 -9.85 23.29
CA THR A 302 -36.76 -8.84 24.13
C THR A 302 -35.66 -8.09 23.38
N MET A 303 -34.81 -8.79 22.63
CA MET A 303 -33.71 -8.16 21.88
C MET A 303 -34.22 -7.36 20.69
N PHE A 304 -35.25 -7.85 19.99
CA PHE A 304 -35.93 -7.16 18.91
C PHE A 304 -36.65 -5.92 19.42
N GLY A 305 -37.34 -5.99 20.55
CA GLY A 305 -37.95 -4.83 21.20
C GLY A 305 -36.92 -3.75 21.56
N LYS A 306 -35.78 -4.14 22.15
CA LYS A 306 -34.65 -3.22 22.41
C LYS A 306 -34.09 -2.63 21.12
N PHE A 307 -33.90 -3.44 20.09
CA PHE A 307 -33.42 -2.99 18.79
C PHE A 307 -34.40 -2.00 18.15
N CYS A 308 -35.69 -2.30 18.12
CA CYS A 308 -36.71 -1.40 17.60
C CYS A 308 -36.83 -0.11 18.40
N ALA A 309 -36.60 -0.12 19.71
CA ALA A 309 -36.60 1.11 20.52
C ALA A 309 -35.39 2.01 20.22
N LEU A 310 -34.21 1.41 20.09
CA LEU A 310 -32.96 2.14 19.84
C LEU A 310 -32.78 2.55 18.37
N SER A 311 -33.23 1.70 17.45
CA SER A 311 -33.05 1.87 16.02
C SER A 311 -34.00 2.91 15.44
N MET A 312 -33.43 3.76 14.61
CA MET A 312 -34.13 4.72 13.74
C MET A 312 -34.56 4.08 12.40
N LEU A 313 -34.03 2.91 12.04
CA LEU A 313 -34.31 2.23 10.77
C LEU A 313 -35.56 1.33 10.87
N THR A 314 -36.61 1.82 11.53
CA THR A 314 -37.85 1.05 11.75
C THR A 314 -38.91 1.27 10.70
N LYS A 315 -38.76 2.30 9.86
CA LYS A 315 -39.73 2.71 8.84
C LYS A 315 -39.08 2.81 7.47
N PRO A 316 -39.73 2.33 6.39
CA PRO A 316 -39.17 2.44 5.03
C PRO A 316 -39.00 3.90 4.60
N GLU A 317 -39.84 4.82 5.10
CA GLU A 317 -39.73 6.25 4.81
C GLU A 317 -38.44 6.85 5.37
N ALA A 318 -38.05 6.46 6.59
CA ALA A 318 -36.80 6.91 7.22
C ALA A 318 -35.57 6.35 6.50
N ILE A 319 -35.63 5.09 6.05
CA ILE A 319 -34.58 4.47 5.24
C ILE A 319 -34.46 5.20 3.89
N SER A 320 -35.58 5.46 3.22
CA SER A 320 -35.60 6.19 1.94
C SER A 320 -35.06 7.62 2.08
N ALA A 321 -35.43 8.33 3.16
CA ALA A 321 -34.90 9.65 3.47
C ALA A 321 -33.38 9.62 3.65
N LEU A 322 -32.84 8.62 4.37
CA LEU A 322 -31.40 8.46 4.57
C LEU A 322 -30.68 8.14 3.25
N CYS A 323 -31.22 7.23 2.44
CA CYS A 323 -30.63 6.91 1.13
C CYS A 323 -30.57 8.14 0.21
N LYS A 324 -31.64 8.95 0.18
CA LYS A 324 -31.66 10.19 -0.62
C LYS A 324 -30.70 11.25 -0.05
N ALA A 325 -30.61 11.38 1.27
CA ALA A 325 -29.64 12.28 1.90
C ALA A 325 -28.19 11.88 1.56
N GLN A 326 -27.88 10.58 1.60
CA GLN A 326 -26.58 10.04 1.18
C GLN A 326 -26.30 10.25 -0.30
N TYR A 327 -27.31 10.09 -1.16
CA TYR A 327 -27.18 10.36 -2.60
C TYR A 327 -26.78 11.82 -2.86
N GLU A 328 -27.50 12.78 -2.26
CA GLU A 328 -27.15 14.21 -2.36
C GLU A 328 -25.75 14.50 -1.82
N CYS A 329 -25.36 13.87 -0.69
CA CYS A 329 -24.02 13.98 -0.15
C CYS A 329 -22.94 13.42 -1.09
N SER A 330 -23.22 12.30 -1.77
CA SER A 330 -22.30 11.73 -2.75
C SER A 330 -22.09 12.65 -3.96
N GLU A 331 -23.14 13.35 -4.41
CA GLU A 331 -23.06 14.34 -5.48
C GLU A 331 -22.25 15.58 -5.09
N VAL A 332 -22.22 15.95 -3.81
CA VAL A 332 -21.34 17.02 -3.31
C VAL A 332 -19.89 16.57 -3.29
N ARG A 333 -19.64 15.32 -2.88
CA ARG A 333 -18.29 14.75 -2.81
C ARG A 333 -17.60 14.65 -4.19
N SER A 334 -18.36 14.55 -5.27
CA SER A 334 -17.82 14.51 -6.63
C SER A 334 -17.45 15.90 -7.19
N LYS A 335 -17.78 16.99 -6.48
CA LYS A 335 -17.37 18.35 -6.84
C LYS A 335 -15.96 18.65 -6.35
N SER A 336 -15.42 19.78 -6.79
CA SER A 336 -14.09 20.27 -6.38
C SER A 336 -14.16 21.77 -6.16
N MET A 337 -13.53 22.27 -5.09
CA MET A 337 -13.41 23.71 -4.80
C MET A 337 -12.54 24.45 -5.83
N PHE A 338 -11.67 23.69 -6.52
CA PHE A 338 -10.72 24.21 -7.49
C PHE A 338 -10.96 23.63 -8.88
N HIS A 339 -10.62 24.40 -9.91
CA HIS A 339 -10.61 23.93 -11.29
C HIS A 339 -9.28 23.19 -11.57
N VAL A 340 -9.30 21.86 -11.38
CA VAL A 340 -8.17 20.94 -11.58
C VAL A 340 -8.68 19.68 -12.31
N PRO A 341 -7.99 19.16 -13.35
CA PRO A 341 -6.72 19.61 -13.91
C PRO A 341 -6.85 20.82 -14.85
N ILE A 342 -5.78 21.61 -14.96
CA ILE A 342 -5.71 22.78 -15.85
C ILE A 342 -5.18 22.34 -17.22
N SER A 343 -5.92 22.68 -18.28
CA SER A 343 -5.59 22.29 -19.66
C SER A 343 -4.63 23.28 -20.35
N LYS A 344 -4.66 24.56 -19.98
CA LYS A 344 -3.87 25.64 -20.59
C LYS A 344 -3.15 26.44 -19.50
N HIS A 345 -1.89 26.76 -19.73
CA HIS A 345 -1.15 27.71 -18.89
C HIS A 345 -1.80 29.10 -18.94
N MET A 346 -1.77 29.83 -17.84
CA MET A 346 -2.40 31.15 -17.72
C MET A 346 -1.55 32.08 -16.85
N ARG A 347 -1.85 33.38 -16.85
CA ARG A 347 -1.18 34.33 -15.95
C ARG A 347 -1.69 34.17 -14.51
N LEU A 348 -0.92 34.65 -13.53
CA LEU A 348 -1.27 34.49 -12.10
C LEU A 348 -2.64 35.11 -11.76
N GLU A 349 -2.94 36.29 -12.30
CA GLU A 349 -4.22 36.97 -12.08
C GLU A 349 -5.41 36.19 -12.66
N GLU A 350 -5.28 35.65 -13.87
CA GLU A 350 -6.30 34.82 -14.53
C GLU A 350 -6.54 33.51 -13.76
N PHE A 351 -5.46 32.92 -13.22
CA PHE A 351 -5.52 31.75 -12.37
C PHE A 351 -6.29 32.05 -11.08
N GLU A 352 -5.95 33.14 -10.40
CA GLU A 352 -6.63 33.54 -9.16
C GLU A 352 -8.13 33.78 -9.37
N GLN A 353 -8.49 34.46 -10.47
CA GLN A 353 -9.88 34.71 -10.82
C GLN A 353 -10.63 33.40 -11.11
N THR A 354 -10.03 32.50 -11.89
CA THR A 354 -10.65 31.21 -12.26
C THR A 354 -10.89 30.34 -11.02
N GLN A 355 -9.87 30.20 -10.16
CA GLN A 355 -9.99 29.40 -8.93
C GLN A 355 -10.96 30.03 -7.92
N SER A 356 -10.92 31.36 -7.77
CA SER A 356 -11.85 32.09 -6.91
C SER A 356 -13.30 31.96 -7.37
N MET A 357 -13.55 32.04 -8.68
CA MET A 357 -14.89 31.89 -9.25
C MET A 357 -15.45 30.49 -8.97
N MET A 358 -14.62 29.44 -9.16
CA MET A 358 -15.01 28.06 -8.85
C MET A 358 -15.32 27.88 -7.36
N THR A 359 -14.46 28.42 -6.49
CA THR A 359 -14.66 28.39 -5.03
C THR A 359 -15.99 29.02 -4.63
N VAL A 360 -16.31 30.21 -5.17
CA VAL A 360 -17.58 30.91 -4.89
C VAL A 360 -18.78 30.13 -5.42
N GLN A 361 -18.69 29.56 -6.63
CA GLN A 361 -19.77 28.76 -7.21
C GLN A 361 -20.11 27.55 -6.34
N VAL A 362 -19.10 26.81 -5.86
CA VAL A 362 -19.32 25.65 -4.99
C VAL A 362 -19.84 26.08 -3.63
N ALA A 363 -19.29 27.16 -3.05
CA ALA A 363 -19.77 27.68 -1.77
C ALA A 363 -21.25 28.11 -1.82
N LEU A 364 -21.69 28.78 -2.90
CA LEU A 364 -23.10 29.13 -3.11
C LEU A 364 -23.98 27.88 -3.26
N PHE A 365 -23.51 26.89 -4.01
CA PHE A 365 -24.23 25.62 -4.14
C PHE A 365 -24.42 24.92 -2.79
N LEU A 366 -23.40 24.91 -1.92
CA LEU A 366 -23.48 24.32 -0.58
C LEU A 366 -24.46 25.06 0.33
N LYS A 367 -24.53 26.40 0.25
CA LYS A 367 -25.38 27.24 1.11
C LYS A 367 -26.85 27.22 0.69
N ASP A 368 -27.12 27.12 -0.60
CA ASP A 368 -28.49 27.26 -1.12
C ASP A 368 -29.03 25.93 -1.66
N ALA A 369 -28.50 25.50 -2.80
CA ALA A 369 -29.08 24.39 -3.58
C ALA A 369 -28.99 23.04 -2.83
N TRP A 370 -27.86 22.76 -2.19
CA TRP A 370 -27.65 21.50 -1.48
C TRP A 370 -28.60 21.37 -0.28
N LEU A 371 -28.73 22.43 0.52
CA LEU A 371 -29.64 22.47 1.65
C LEU A 371 -31.10 22.37 1.21
N ASP A 372 -31.47 23.08 0.15
CA ASP A 372 -32.84 23.04 -0.37
C ASP A 372 -33.21 21.66 -0.92
N ASN A 373 -32.29 21.01 -1.64
CA ASN A 373 -32.47 19.64 -2.13
C ASN A 373 -32.64 18.63 -0.99
N LEU A 374 -31.73 18.67 -0.01
CA LEU A 374 -31.81 17.80 1.18
C LEU A 374 -33.12 18.01 1.93
N ARG A 375 -33.51 19.27 2.15
CA ARG A 375 -34.80 19.62 2.78
C ARG A 375 -35.97 19.03 2.01
N LYS A 376 -36.04 19.26 0.69
CA LYS A 376 -37.12 18.76 -0.17
C LYS A 376 -37.20 17.23 -0.15
N HIS A 377 -36.07 16.53 -0.28
CA HIS A 377 -36.02 15.08 -0.30
C HIS A 377 -36.45 14.46 1.04
N ILE A 378 -35.92 14.98 2.16
CA ILE A 378 -36.27 14.47 3.49
C ILE A 378 -37.75 14.75 3.80
N ARG A 379 -38.25 15.97 3.56
CA ARG A 379 -39.66 16.31 3.80
C ARG A 379 -40.61 15.49 2.94
N THR A 380 -40.27 15.26 1.67
CA THR A 380 -41.12 14.44 0.78
C THR A 380 -41.23 13.00 1.28
N CYS A 381 -40.13 12.39 1.75
CA CYS A 381 -40.17 11.03 2.30
C CYS A 381 -40.93 10.96 3.64
N LEU A 382 -40.73 11.95 4.51
CA LEU A 382 -41.31 11.94 5.86
C LEU A 382 -42.74 12.47 5.92
N ARG A 383 -43.26 13.12 4.87
CA ARG A 383 -44.63 13.64 4.82
C ARG A 383 -45.67 12.56 5.09
N ASP A 384 -45.46 11.38 4.50
CA ASP A 384 -46.42 10.28 4.54
C ASP A 384 -46.20 9.37 5.78
N SER A 385 -45.20 9.68 6.62
CA SER A 385 -44.86 8.90 7.83
C SER A 385 -45.90 9.01 8.96
N GLY A 386 -46.86 9.95 8.86
CA GLY A 386 -47.99 10.10 9.78
C GLY A 386 -47.62 10.49 11.22
N LYS A 387 -48.57 10.29 12.16
CA LYS A 387 -48.35 10.51 13.60
C LYS A 387 -47.39 9.46 14.17
N GLY A 388 -46.41 9.89 14.97
CA GLY A 388 -45.45 9.02 15.65
C GLY A 388 -44.07 9.64 15.79
N TRP A 389 -43.05 8.82 16.07
CA TRP A 389 -41.66 9.24 16.33
C TRP A 389 -40.92 9.96 15.17
N PHE A 390 -41.55 10.07 13.99
CA PHE A 390 -41.03 10.73 12.79
C PHE A 390 -41.90 11.92 12.34
N ASN A 391 -42.62 12.55 13.28
CA ASN A 391 -43.49 13.68 12.98
C ASN A 391 -42.67 14.96 12.70
N ILE A 392 -42.68 15.44 11.46
CA ILE A 392 -42.02 16.69 11.04
C ILE A 392 -42.78 17.96 11.42
N TYR A 393 -44.04 17.82 11.87
CA TYR A 393 -44.90 18.93 12.30
C TYR A 393 -44.95 19.07 13.83
N GLU A 394 -44.02 18.43 14.55
CA GLU A 394 -43.93 18.54 16.00
C GLU A 394 -43.58 19.98 16.42
N THR A 395 -44.28 20.50 17.42
CA THR A 395 -44.07 21.86 17.95
C THR A 395 -43.35 21.87 19.29
N ASP A 396 -43.45 20.77 20.06
CA ASP A 396 -42.78 20.64 21.35
C ASP A 396 -41.34 20.15 21.17
N PHE A 397 -40.38 20.98 21.58
CA PHE A 397 -38.96 20.67 21.55
C PHE A 397 -38.60 19.45 22.42
N TYR A 398 -39.27 19.25 23.56
CA TYR A 398 -38.99 18.13 24.45
C TYR A 398 -39.37 16.80 23.80
N VAL A 399 -40.56 16.73 23.20
CA VAL A 399 -41.03 15.54 22.45
C VAL A 399 -40.10 15.26 21.27
N TYR A 400 -39.68 16.31 20.56
CA TYR A 400 -38.71 16.18 19.47
C TYR A 400 -37.35 15.65 19.93
N SER A 401 -36.81 16.15 21.05
CA SER A 401 -35.50 15.73 21.56
C SER A 401 -35.44 14.23 21.90
N GLN A 402 -36.56 13.64 22.33
CA GLN A 402 -36.69 12.22 22.64
C GLN A 402 -37.08 11.38 21.41
N SER A 403 -37.33 12.02 20.27
CA SER A 403 -37.82 11.36 19.07
C SER A 403 -36.72 10.65 18.29
N LYS A 404 -37.12 9.67 17.47
CA LYS A 404 -36.22 9.03 16.50
C LYS A 404 -35.86 9.98 15.36
N LEU A 405 -36.69 11.00 15.10
CA LEU A 405 -36.41 12.04 14.12
C LEU A 405 -35.17 12.85 14.50
N LYS A 406 -34.98 13.18 15.79
CA LYS A 406 -33.76 13.87 16.24
C LYS A 406 -32.51 13.09 15.91
N LYS A 407 -32.49 11.78 16.24
CA LYS A 407 -31.39 10.87 15.89
C LYS A 407 -31.15 10.79 14.38
N LEU A 408 -32.22 10.82 13.58
CA LEU A 408 -32.11 10.88 12.11
C LEU A 408 -31.46 12.18 11.63
N MET A 409 -31.88 13.33 12.16
CA MET A 409 -31.30 14.62 11.79
C MET A 409 -29.85 14.75 12.24
N GLU A 410 -29.49 14.20 13.41
CA GLU A 410 -28.10 14.10 13.87
C GLU A 410 -27.24 13.24 12.94
N LEU A 411 -27.75 12.09 12.49
CA LEU A 411 -27.03 11.25 11.53
C LEU A 411 -26.84 11.98 10.19
N VAL A 412 -27.87 12.66 9.70
CA VAL A 412 -27.76 13.45 8.46
C VAL A 412 -26.77 14.60 8.65
N LYS A 413 -26.77 15.28 9.81
CA LYS A 413 -25.78 16.30 10.15
C LYS A 413 -24.36 15.74 10.05
N PHE A 414 -24.08 14.59 10.68
CA PHE A 414 -22.75 13.97 10.59
C PHE A 414 -22.37 13.59 9.15
N CYS A 415 -23.32 13.06 8.38
CA CYS A 415 -23.08 12.75 6.97
C CYS A 415 -22.73 14.00 6.15
N MET A 416 -23.40 15.13 6.40
CA MET A 416 -23.11 16.40 5.76
C MET A 416 -21.73 16.95 6.16
N GLN A 417 -21.39 16.92 7.45
CA GLN A 417 -20.08 17.34 7.95
C GLN A 417 -18.94 16.52 7.34
N ASP A 418 -19.11 15.20 7.30
CA ASP A 418 -18.16 14.27 6.71
C ASP A 418 -17.99 14.54 5.21
N THR A 419 -19.10 14.77 4.50
CA THR A 419 -19.08 15.13 3.07
C THR A 419 -18.33 16.41 2.79
N MET A 420 -18.58 17.48 3.58
CA MET A 420 -17.84 18.74 3.47
C MET A 420 -16.34 18.54 3.75
N ARG A 421 -16.01 17.71 4.76
CA ARG A 421 -14.62 17.36 5.07
C ARG A 421 -13.93 16.69 3.90
N TYR A 422 -14.55 15.67 3.30
CA TYR A 422 -14.00 15.00 2.12
C TYR A 422 -13.85 15.95 0.93
N LEU A 423 -14.89 16.72 0.61
CA LEU A 423 -14.84 17.72 -0.47
C LEU A 423 -13.64 18.67 -0.31
N ILE A 424 -13.45 19.25 0.87
CA ILE A 424 -12.36 20.20 1.12
C ILE A 424 -11.02 19.47 1.07
N MET A 425 -10.84 18.38 1.81
CA MET A 425 -9.55 17.67 1.89
C MET A 425 -9.10 17.12 0.54
N ASP A 426 -10.01 16.56 -0.24
CA ASP A 426 -9.71 16.05 -1.58
C ASP A 426 -9.37 17.22 -2.53
N SER A 427 -10.11 18.34 -2.46
CA SER A 427 -9.82 19.53 -3.26
C SER A 427 -8.44 20.12 -2.96
N LEU A 428 -8.09 20.30 -1.68
CA LEU A 428 -6.79 20.82 -1.24
C LEU A 428 -5.67 19.87 -1.65
N THR A 429 -5.86 18.56 -1.46
CA THR A 429 -4.88 17.54 -1.86
C THR A 429 -4.66 17.55 -3.37
N ASN A 430 -5.72 17.70 -4.17
CA ASN A 430 -5.62 17.78 -5.63
C ASN A 430 -4.88 19.05 -6.09
N LEU A 431 -5.11 20.20 -5.45
CA LEU A 431 -4.37 21.44 -5.72
C LEU A 431 -2.87 21.27 -5.41
N VAL A 432 -2.55 20.73 -4.23
CA VAL A 432 -1.15 20.49 -3.81
C VAL A 432 -0.46 19.48 -4.72
N ASN A 433 -1.15 18.39 -5.10
CA ASN A 433 -0.61 17.40 -6.03
C ASN A 433 -0.35 17.98 -7.42
N MET A 434 -1.22 18.86 -7.93
CA MET A 434 -1.01 19.54 -9.21
C MET A 434 0.26 20.40 -9.16
N VAL A 435 0.47 21.16 -8.08
CA VAL A 435 1.69 21.97 -7.91
C VAL A 435 2.93 21.09 -7.74
N ARG A 436 2.85 20.04 -6.90
CA ARG A 436 3.94 19.05 -6.73
C ARG A 436 4.37 18.46 -8.07
N ASP A 437 3.41 18.03 -8.88
CA ASP A 437 3.69 17.38 -10.16
C ASP A 437 4.35 18.35 -11.16
N ALA A 438 4.00 19.63 -11.11
CA ALA A 438 4.66 20.67 -11.91
C ALA A 438 6.09 20.98 -11.40
N CYS A 439 6.31 20.93 -10.08
CA CYS A 439 7.59 21.24 -9.44
C CYS A 439 8.51 20.02 -9.26
N ALA A 440 8.11 18.83 -9.68
CA ALA A 440 8.75 17.56 -9.32
C ALA A 440 10.25 17.45 -9.63
N ASN A 441 10.73 18.16 -10.67
CA ASN A 441 12.13 18.14 -11.07
C ASN A 441 12.96 19.27 -10.41
N CYS A 442 12.29 20.18 -9.69
CA CYS A 442 12.94 21.25 -8.94
C CYS A 442 13.16 20.90 -7.46
N LEU A 443 12.52 19.84 -6.95
CA LEU A 443 12.54 19.48 -5.52
C LEU A 443 13.93 19.06 -5.01
N ASP A 444 14.77 18.48 -5.87
CA ASP A 444 16.12 18.03 -5.52
C ASP A 444 17.19 19.13 -5.67
N LEU A 445 16.81 20.35 -6.08
CA LEU A 445 17.74 21.44 -6.32
C LEU A 445 18.13 22.16 -5.04
N THR A 446 19.43 22.36 -4.84
CA THR A 446 19.98 23.18 -3.75
C THR A 446 19.87 24.68 -4.07
N ALA A 447 19.80 25.53 -3.05
CA ALA A 447 19.76 27.00 -3.20
C ALA A 447 20.96 27.59 -3.98
N SER A 448 22.08 26.86 -4.07
CA SER A 448 23.27 27.24 -4.85
C SER A 448 23.23 26.80 -6.32
N PHE A 449 22.04 26.46 -6.85
CA PHE A 449 21.91 26.00 -8.23
C PHE A 449 22.20 27.14 -9.22
N GLU A 450 23.12 26.89 -10.15
CA GLU A 450 23.43 27.78 -11.27
C GLU A 450 22.89 27.21 -12.58
N TRP A 451 22.33 28.06 -13.43
CA TRP A 451 21.81 27.64 -14.73
C TRP A 451 22.94 27.36 -15.72
N THR A 452 23.26 26.09 -15.97
CA THR A 452 24.46 25.69 -16.75
C THR A 452 24.23 25.50 -18.25
N ASN A 453 22.98 25.45 -18.72
CA ASN A 453 22.67 25.14 -20.12
C ASN A 453 22.60 26.39 -21.01
N ASP A 454 22.70 26.19 -22.33
CA ASP A 454 22.28 27.18 -23.33
C ASP A 454 20.85 27.62 -23.01
N LEU A 455 20.61 28.92 -22.84
CA LEU A 455 19.36 29.54 -22.40
C LEU A 455 18.10 29.12 -23.19
N LEU A 456 18.29 28.47 -24.34
CA LEU A 456 17.29 27.90 -25.23
C LEU A 456 16.85 26.47 -24.86
N THR A 457 17.67 25.71 -24.12
CA THR A 457 17.43 24.30 -23.76
C THR A 457 17.51 24.07 -22.25
N SER A 458 16.40 23.67 -21.63
CA SER A 458 16.34 23.42 -20.19
C SER A 458 16.85 22.00 -19.85
N SER A 459 17.68 21.89 -18.80
CA SER A 459 18.06 20.60 -18.17
C SER A 459 16.96 20.05 -17.26
N LEU A 460 15.92 20.86 -17.00
CA LEU A 460 14.76 20.54 -16.19
C LEU A 460 13.54 20.36 -17.12
N PRO A 461 13.33 19.18 -17.72
CA PRO A 461 12.16 18.93 -18.55
C PRO A 461 10.90 18.89 -17.68
N PRO A 462 9.74 19.43 -18.08
CA PRO A 462 8.52 19.32 -17.28
C PRO A 462 7.94 17.89 -17.33
N LYS A 463 7.47 17.35 -16.20
CA LYS A 463 6.75 16.05 -16.17
C LYS A 463 5.31 16.15 -16.66
N LYS A 464 4.68 17.31 -16.48
CA LYS A 464 3.28 17.62 -16.86
C LYS A 464 3.19 19.02 -17.45
N ASN A 465 2.01 19.40 -17.93
CA ASN A 465 1.75 20.72 -18.51
C ASN A 465 2.11 21.86 -17.52
N PRO A 466 2.70 22.96 -18.01
CA PRO A 466 2.99 24.13 -17.19
C PRO A 466 1.69 24.77 -16.69
N ILE A 467 1.73 25.28 -15.45
CA ILE A 467 0.59 25.94 -14.80
C ILE A 467 0.54 27.43 -15.15
N PHE A 468 1.69 28.10 -15.07
CA PHE A 468 1.79 29.56 -15.19
C PHE A 468 2.59 29.98 -16.42
N LEU A 469 2.18 31.11 -17.00
CA LEU A 469 2.93 31.86 -17.99
C LEU A 469 3.50 33.12 -17.33
N VAL A 470 4.82 33.30 -17.42
CA VAL A 470 5.55 34.42 -16.81
C VAL A 470 6.54 34.99 -17.81
N ASP A 471 6.53 36.30 -17.98
CA ASP A 471 7.42 37.01 -18.91
C ASP A 471 8.66 37.50 -18.14
N LEU A 472 9.86 37.34 -18.72
CA LEU A 472 11.10 37.92 -18.20
C LEU A 472 11.30 39.31 -18.83
N VAL A 473 11.48 40.33 -17.99
CA VAL A 473 11.65 41.72 -18.38
C VAL A 473 13.06 42.19 -18.03
N LEU A 474 13.70 42.91 -18.95
CA LEU A 474 15.05 43.47 -18.80
C LEU A 474 14.95 44.99 -18.77
N ASP A 475 14.87 45.57 -17.57
CA ASP A 475 14.76 47.03 -17.37
C ASP A 475 15.96 47.60 -16.57
N ALA A 476 15.91 48.89 -16.25
CA ALA A 476 16.92 49.60 -15.45
C ALA A 476 17.26 48.94 -14.10
N ASP A 477 16.29 48.19 -13.52
CA ASP A 477 16.42 47.49 -12.24
C ASP A 477 17.02 46.08 -12.36
N GLY A 478 17.41 45.65 -13.56
CA GLY A 478 17.96 44.32 -13.84
C GLY A 478 16.92 43.31 -14.35
N PRO A 479 17.36 42.07 -14.64
CA PRO A 479 16.48 41.00 -15.12
C PRO A 479 15.52 40.56 -14.03
N HIS A 480 14.23 40.81 -14.24
CA HIS A 480 13.17 40.45 -13.30
C HIS A 480 11.94 39.92 -14.03
N TYR A 481 11.09 39.19 -13.32
CA TYR A 481 9.86 38.65 -13.88
C TYR A 481 8.72 39.66 -13.81
N SER A 482 7.84 39.66 -14.81
CA SER A 482 6.68 40.55 -14.89
C SER A 482 5.76 40.45 -13.67
N THR A 483 5.70 39.26 -13.05
CA THR A 483 5.07 39.05 -11.74
C THR A 483 6.12 38.66 -10.70
N PRO A 484 6.23 39.39 -9.57
CA PRO A 484 7.15 39.02 -8.50
C PRO A 484 6.96 37.58 -8.03
N LEU A 485 8.04 36.80 -7.94
CA LEU A 485 7.99 35.37 -7.62
C LEU A 485 7.32 35.06 -6.27
N ARG A 486 7.42 35.99 -5.31
CA ARG A 486 6.75 35.90 -3.99
C ARG A 486 5.22 35.93 -4.09
N ASN A 487 4.67 36.59 -5.11
CA ASN A 487 3.22 36.69 -5.28
C ASN A 487 2.59 35.33 -5.59
N PHE A 488 3.30 34.43 -6.27
CA PHE A 488 2.80 33.08 -6.54
C PHE A 488 2.53 32.29 -5.25
N VAL A 489 3.45 32.36 -4.29
CA VAL A 489 3.28 31.72 -2.98
C VAL A 489 2.09 32.34 -2.24
N ASN A 490 2.02 33.67 -2.18
CA ASN A 490 0.96 34.39 -1.47
C ASN A 490 -0.43 34.11 -2.06
N THR A 491 -0.57 34.15 -3.39
CA THR A 491 -1.84 33.89 -4.08
C THR A 491 -2.28 32.44 -3.93
N LEU A 492 -1.36 31.47 -4.02
CA LEU A 492 -1.72 30.06 -3.83
C LEU A 492 -2.17 29.77 -2.39
N VAL A 493 -1.49 30.35 -1.40
CA VAL A 493 -1.88 30.23 0.02
C VAL A 493 -3.21 30.97 0.29
N SER A 494 -3.42 32.14 -0.30
CA SER A 494 -4.68 32.89 -0.13
C SER A 494 -5.87 32.14 -0.72
N LEU A 495 -5.71 31.51 -1.90
CA LEU A 495 -6.74 30.67 -2.52
C LEU A 495 -7.03 29.42 -1.67
N PHE A 496 -5.98 28.81 -1.11
CA PHE A 496 -6.10 27.68 -0.19
C PHE A 496 -6.94 28.04 1.05
N ASP A 497 -6.65 29.18 1.67
CA ASP A 497 -7.39 29.67 2.84
C ASP A 497 -8.80 30.14 2.50
N LYS A 498 -8.99 30.78 1.35
CA LYS A 498 -10.29 31.23 0.86
C LYS A 498 -11.23 30.05 0.64
N ALA A 499 -10.74 28.92 0.12
CA ALA A 499 -11.54 27.72 -0.04
C ALA A 499 -12.07 27.19 1.31
N ILE A 500 -11.21 27.12 2.33
CA ILE A 500 -11.60 26.65 3.68
C ILE A 500 -12.60 27.62 4.32
N ASN A 501 -12.36 28.93 4.22
CA ASN A 501 -13.23 29.96 4.79
C ASN A 501 -14.61 30.01 4.13
N SER A 502 -14.70 29.71 2.84
CA SER A 502 -15.95 29.79 2.08
C SER A 502 -17.04 28.79 2.51
N VAL A 503 -16.66 27.77 3.30
CA VAL A 503 -17.52 26.65 3.71
C VAL A 503 -17.88 26.69 5.21
N GLN A 504 -17.32 27.64 5.98
CA GLN A 504 -17.54 27.74 7.43
C GLN A 504 -18.96 28.19 7.83
N ASP A 505 -19.67 28.86 6.93
CA ASP A 505 -20.97 29.50 7.18
C ASP A 505 -22.15 28.72 6.58
N VAL A 506 -21.99 27.41 6.34
CA VAL A 506 -23.09 26.53 5.90
C VAL A 506 -23.99 26.19 7.11
N PRO A 507 -25.30 26.51 7.08
CA PRO A 507 -26.19 26.26 8.21
C PRO A 507 -26.62 24.79 8.31
N GLN A 508 -27.01 24.35 9.51
CA GLN A 508 -27.51 23.00 9.74
C GLN A 508 -28.91 22.79 9.15
N LEU A 509 -29.12 21.61 8.55
CA LEU A 509 -30.36 21.25 7.87
C LEU A 509 -31.58 21.15 8.81
N GLU A 510 -31.36 20.85 10.09
CA GLU A 510 -32.41 20.52 11.08
C GLU A 510 -33.54 21.55 11.13
N ARG A 511 -33.19 22.84 11.18
CA ARG A 511 -34.14 23.96 11.23
C ARG A 511 -35.01 24.05 9.97
N PHE A 512 -34.45 23.72 8.81
CA PHE A 512 -35.18 23.84 7.54
C PHE A 512 -36.16 22.69 7.32
N VAL A 513 -35.97 21.58 8.01
CA VAL A 513 -36.89 20.43 7.99
C VAL A 513 -37.98 20.59 9.04
N MET A 514 -37.68 21.15 10.21
CA MET A 514 -38.60 21.35 11.33
C MET A 514 -39.16 22.78 11.38
N GLU A 515 -40.27 23.04 10.69
CA GLU A 515 -40.90 24.38 10.66
C GLU A 515 -41.66 24.74 11.96
N GLY A 516 -42.07 23.73 12.76
CA GLY A 516 -42.85 23.90 13.98
C GLY A 516 -42.05 24.29 15.23
N ILE A 517 -40.72 24.19 15.18
CA ILE A 517 -39.82 24.46 16.30
C ILE A 517 -38.97 25.68 15.95
N SER A 518 -39.14 26.76 16.72
CA SER A 518 -38.34 27.97 16.54
C SER A 518 -37.07 27.90 17.40
N SER A 519 -35.91 27.92 16.76
CA SER A 519 -34.60 28.05 17.43
C SER A 519 -34.14 29.52 17.40
N ALA A 520 -33.60 30.01 18.52
CA ALA A 520 -33.11 31.39 18.65
C ALA A 520 -31.85 31.66 17.81
N GLU A 521 -31.04 30.63 17.53
CA GLU A 521 -29.81 30.72 16.75
C GLU A 521 -29.86 29.82 15.51
N ASN A 522 -29.10 30.17 14.47
CA ASN A 522 -28.84 29.34 13.30
C ASN A 522 -27.54 28.56 13.50
N PRO A 523 -27.58 27.32 13.98
CA PRO A 523 -26.37 26.55 14.19
C PRO A 523 -25.74 26.22 12.82
N LEU A 524 -24.42 26.35 12.73
CA LEU A 524 -23.62 26.06 11.53
C LEU A 524 -23.09 24.62 11.55
N LEU A 525 -22.76 24.08 10.39
CA LEU A 525 -22.06 22.80 10.29
C LEU A 525 -20.60 22.99 10.67
N GLU A 526 -20.06 22.05 11.46
CA GLU A 526 -18.61 22.04 11.72
C GLU A 526 -17.89 21.66 10.42
N ALA A 527 -17.13 22.61 9.88
CA ALA A 527 -16.29 22.43 8.70
C ALA A 527 -14.82 22.23 9.11
N VAL A 528 -13.97 21.91 8.13
CA VAL A 528 -12.53 21.72 8.33
C VAL A 528 -11.90 23.01 8.84
N GLY A 529 -11.13 22.93 9.93
CA GLY A 529 -10.41 24.06 10.49
C GLY A 529 -9.12 24.39 9.73
N ILE A 530 -8.77 25.67 9.68
CA ILE A 530 -7.55 26.19 9.04
C ILE A 530 -6.27 25.62 9.69
N HIS A 531 -6.33 25.37 11.01
CA HIS A 531 -5.22 24.92 11.86
C HIS A 531 -5.26 23.42 12.18
N GLU A 532 -6.02 22.64 11.41
CA GLU A 532 -5.95 21.20 11.57
C GLU A 532 -4.58 20.66 11.12
N PRO A 533 -3.94 19.74 11.85
CA PRO A 533 -2.64 19.18 11.48
C PRO A 533 -2.49 18.71 10.02
N PRO A 534 -3.46 17.98 9.42
CA PRO A 534 -3.35 17.60 8.01
C PRO A 534 -3.43 18.79 7.04
N VAL A 535 -4.15 19.86 7.40
CA VAL A 535 -4.28 21.07 6.59
C VAL A 535 -3.00 21.89 6.65
N GLU A 536 -2.41 22.03 7.84
CA GLU A 536 -1.13 22.70 8.03
C GLU A 536 0.00 22.01 7.26
N LEU A 537 0.03 20.66 7.29
CA LEU A 537 0.97 19.88 6.50
C LEU A 537 0.82 20.12 4.99
N LEU A 538 -0.42 20.14 4.47
CA LEU A 538 -0.68 20.42 3.06
C LEU A 538 -0.26 21.85 2.67
N ARG A 539 -0.51 22.83 3.54
CA ARG A 539 -0.10 24.23 3.35
C ARG A 539 1.43 24.35 3.32
N GLN A 540 2.12 23.69 4.24
CA GLN A 540 3.58 23.66 4.28
C GLN A 540 4.15 23.05 3.00
N ASN A 541 3.65 21.88 2.59
CA ASN A 541 4.07 21.23 1.35
C ASN A 541 3.86 22.14 0.13
N LEU A 542 2.72 22.84 0.05
CA LEU A 542 2.44 23.79 -1.02
C LEU A 542 3.50 24.90 -1.08
N GLN A 543 3.86 25.48 0.07
CA GLN A 543 4.90 26.53 0.15
C GLN A 543 6.27 25.99 -0.26
N GLU A 544 6.65 24.80 0.21
CA GLU A 544 7.93 24.16 -0.13
C GLU A 544 8.05 23.87 -1.62
N TYR A 545 6.99 23.36 -2.26
CA TYR A 545 7.01 23.04 -3.69
C TYR A 545 7.16 24.29 -4.55
N VAL A 546 6.44 25.37 -4.22
CA VAL A 546 6.57 26.63 -4.96
C VAL A 546 7.94 27.28 -4.70
N ALA A 547 8.44 27.24 -3.46
CA ALA A 547 9.77 27.75 -3.12
C ALA A 547 10.89 27.02 -3.88
N ALA A 548 10.78 25.70 -4.03
CA ALA A 548 11.72 24.91 -4.82
C ALA A 548 11.72 25.32 -6.31
N ALA A 549 10.56 25.71 -6.86
CA ALA A 549 10.46 26.19 -8.23
C ALA A 549 11.04 27.60 -8.45
N ILE A 550 11.12 28.43 -7.40
CA ILE A 550 11.70 29.78 -7.46
C ILE A 550 13.21 29.72 -7.67
N ILE A 551 13.91 28.73 -7.08
CA ILE A 551 15.37 28.59 -7.16
C ILE A 551 15.89 28.59 -8.62
N PRO A 552 15.43 27.69 -9.51
CA PRO A 552 15.86 27.71 -10.91
C PRO A 552 15.38 28.93 -11.69
N MET A 553 14.26 29.56 -11.31
CA MET A 553 13.80 30.80 -11.95
C MET A 553 14.75 31.98 -11.63
N GLU A 554 15.18 32.12 -10.39
CA GLU A 554 16.16 33.16 -10.01
C GLU A 554 17.51 32.92 -10.69
N SER A 555 17.98 31.67 -10.75
CA SER A 555 19.26 31.37 -11.41
C SER A 555 19.21 31.58 -12.93
N TYR A 556 18.05 31.35 -13.57
CA TYR A 556 17.81 31.66 -14.97
C TYR A 556 17.84 33.17 -15.24
N ALA A 557 17.14 33.96 -14.42
CA ALA A 557 17.13 35.42 -14.55
C ALA A 557 18.55 36.02 -14.42
N ARG A 558 19.36 35.56 -13.46
CA ARG A 558 20.75 36.02 -13.27
C ARG A 558 21.65 35.81 -14.48
N ARG A 559 21.38 34.82 -15.34
CA ARG A 559 22.18 34.64 -16.57
C ARG A 559 21.96 35.76 -17.59
N TYR A 560 20.83 36.46 -17.52
CA TYR A 560 20.58 37.62 -18.37
C TYR A 560 21.32 38.89 -17.90
N ASP A 561 21.91 38.91 -16.69
CA ASP A 561 22.73 40.03 -16.22
C ASP A 561 23.86 40.36 -17.22
N GLN A 562 24.42 39.33 -17.88
CA GLN A 562 25.50 39.49 -18.86
C GLN A 562 25.07 40.27 -20.11
N PHE A 563 23.77 40.31 -20.42
CA PHE A 563 23.24 41.01 -21.59
C PHE A 563 22.70 42.41 -21.24
N MET A 564 22.74 42.82 -19.97
CA MET A 564 22.22 44.12 -19.55
C MET A 564 22.97 45.29 -20.20
N GLU A 565 24.29 45.17 -20.42
CA GLU A 565 25.08 46.18 -21.12
C GLU A 565 24.56 46.42 -22.56
N LEU A 566 24.16 45.36 -23.25
CA LEU A 566 23.59 45.43 -24.61
C LEU A 566 22.19 46.02 -24.60
N THR A 567 21.39 45.70 -23.58
CA THR A 567 19.98 46.10 -23.49
C THR A 567 19.82 47.56 -23.05
N MET A 568 20.75 48.08 -22.24
CA MET A 568 20.77 49.47 -21.77
C MET A 568 21.48 50.44 -22.74
N LEU A 569 22.07 49.93 -23.83
CA LEU A 569 22.69 50.77 -24.86
C LEU A 569 21.63 51.58 -25.60
N ASP A 570 21.64 52.90 -25.42
CA ASP A 570 20.83 53.81 -26.23
C ASP A 570 21.38 53.82 -27.66
N ILE A 571 20.62 53.19 -28.57
CA ILE A 571 20.93 53.06 -30.00
C ILE A 571 21.23 54.43 -30.62
N ASN A 572 20.55 55.50 -30.17
CA ASN A 572 20.74 56.85 -30.71
C ASN A 572 22.02 57.53 -30.20
N ALA A 573 22.49 57.17 -29.00
CA ALA A 573 23.75 57.65 -28.44
C ALA A 573 24.95 56.87 -28.96
N TYR A 574 24.77 55.58 -29.30
CA TYR A 574 25.82 54.70 -29.81
C TYR A 574 26.12 54.90 -31.32
N LEU A 575 25.14 55.38 -32.09
CA LEU A 575 25.29 55.65 -33.54
C LEU A 575 25.84 57.04 -33.89
N LYS A 576 26.05 57.92 -32.90
CA LYS A 576 26.75 59.21 -33.06
C LYS A 576 28.24 59.05 -32.78
#